data_AF-A0A7V9JUS3-F1
#
_entry.id   AF-A0A7V9JUS3-F1
#
_cell.length_a   1.000
_cell.length_b   1.000
_cell.length_c   1.000
_cell.angle_alpha   90.00
_cell.angle_beta   90.00
_cell.angle_gamma   90.00
#
_symmetry.space_group_name_H-M   'P 1'
#
loop_
_entity.id
_entity.type
_entity.pdbx_description
1 polymer ?
#
loop_
_entity_poly.entity_id
_entity_poly.type
_entity_poly.pdbx_seq_one_letter_code
_entity_poly.pdbx_strand_id
1 'polypeptide(L)'
;MAPRSALFIESDSAFVDVPSALDPSGMAVLARMQVAGVAIVILGSADVARRDAITVALAARSIVPAAVLDQAKPWSAKRLLAAAAAAGAATATSWLVCGDAGAIPAAESAGLAGVVLIGVDPPPGEHLLVVNRADSLADVPRVLIPRAGGCWHERVDS
;
A
#
# COMPACT_ATOMS: atom_id res chain seq x y z
N MET A 1 5.50 -19.85 10.34
CA MET A 1 6.09 -18.53 10.01
C MET A 1 5.00 -17.51 10.24
N ALA A 2 5.20 -16.53 11.12
CA ALA A 2 4.17 -15.51 11.40
C ALA A 2 3.87 -14.69 10.14
N PRO A 3 2.61 -14.30 9.89
CA PRO A 3 2.24 -13.53 8.71
C PRO A 3 2.90 -12.15 8.74
N ARG A 4 3.32 -11.66 7.57
CA ARG A 4 4.03 -10.36 7.44
C ARG A 4 3.04 -9.23 7.20
N SER A 5 3.36 -8.02 7.66
CA SER A 5 2.65 -6.81 7.21
C SER A 5 3.04 -6.48 5.77
N ALA A 6 2.11 -5.97 4.99
CA ALA A 6 2.35 -5.49 3.64
C ALA A 6 1.90 -4.05 3.42
N LEU A 7 2.57 -3.37 2.49
CA LEU A 7 2.12 -2.12 1.89
C LEU A 7 1.74 -2.40 0.44
N PHE A 8 0.45 -2.26 0.15
CA PHE A 8 -0.07 -2.32 -1.21
C PHE A 8 -0.05 -0.92 -1.79
N ILE A 9 0.59 -0.74 -2.95
CA ILE A 9 0.77 0.58 -3.56
C ILE A 9 0.11 0.55 -4.92
N GLU A 10 -0.88 1.41 -5.12
CA GLU A 10 -1.44 1.68 -6.43
C GLU A 10 -0.38 2.35 -7.32
N SER A 11 -0.14 1.73 -8.45
CA SER A 11 0.70 2.18 -9.54
C SER A 11 -0.25 2.57 -10.66
N ASP A 12 -0.71 3.82 -10.63
CA ASP A 12 -1.43 4.41 -11.75
C ASP A 12 -0.96 5.84 -12.01
N SER A 13 -0.99 6.21 -13.28
CA SER A 13 -0.72 7.53 -13.86
C SER A 13 -1.68 8.63 -13.41
N ALA A 14 -2.71 8.31 -12.62
CA ALA A 14 -3.66 9.25 -12.05
C ALA A 14 -3.05 10.22 -11.00
N PHE A 15 -1.77 10.06 -10.65
CA PHE A 15 -0.95 11.11 -10.01
C PHE A 15 -0.67 12.30 -10.95
N VAL A 16 -1.63 12.72 -11.78
CA VAL A 16 -1.41 13.66 -12.89
C VAL A 16 -0.88 15.02 -12.40
N ASP A 17 -1.08 15.35 -11.12
CA ASP A 17 -0.55 16.57 -10.47
C ASP A 17 0.41 16.30 -9.28
N VAL A 18 0.84 15.05 -9.06
CA VAL A 18 1.78 14.68 -7.99
C VAL A 18 3.07 14.18 -8.65
N PRO A 19 4.28 14.65 -8.26
CA PRO A 19 5.54 14.08 -8.74
C PRO A 19 5.45 12.55 -8.63
N SER A 20 5.82 11.82 -9.70
CA SER A 20 5.65 10.35 -9.79
C SER A 20 5.75 9.72 -8.42
N ALA A 21 4.74 8.96 -7.97
CA ALA A 21 4.70 8.44 -6.60
C ALA A 21 5.98 7.68 -6.17
N LEU A 22 6.77 7.25 -7.15
CA LEU A 22 8.11 6.65 -7.01
C LEU A 22 9.26 7.65 -7.21
N ASP A 23 9.15 8.87 -6.67
CA ASP A 23 10.28 9.79 -6.61
C ASP A 23 11.42 9.22 -5.73
N PRO A 24 12.66 9.75 -5.80
CA PRO A 24 13.77 9.21 -5.03
C PRO A 24 13.52 9.11 -3.51
N SER A 25 12.73 10.01 -2.93
CA SER A 25 12.40 10.04 -1.51
C SER A 25 11.39 8.94 -1.14
N GLY A 26 10.34 8.78 -1.94
CA GLY A 26 9.38 7.68 -1.82
C GLY A 26 10.07 6.33 -1.97
N MET A 27 10.99 6.20 -2.93
CA MET A 27 11.77 4.98 -3.14
C MET A 27 12.66 4.63 -1.95
N ALA A 28 13.30 5.63 -1.33
CA ALA A 28 14.10 5.44 -0.11
C ALA A 28 13.22 5.01 1.08
N VAL A 29 11.96 5.44 1.15
CA VAL A 29 11.00 4.95 2.15
C VAL A 29 10.66 3.48 1.91
N LEU A 30 10.31 3.09 0.68
CA LEU A 30 9.98 1.71 0.36
C LEU A 30 11.14 0.75 0.65
N ALA A 31 12.37 1.15 0.30
CA ALA A 31 13.56 0.39 0.62
C ALA A 31 13.73 0.17 2.13
N ARG A 32 13.54 1.22 2.95
CA ARG A 32 13.59 1.10 4.42
C ARG A 32 12.50 0.19 4.98
N MET A 33 11.29 0.26 4.45
CA MET A 33 10.18 -0.62 4.84
C MET A 33 10.50 -2.09 4.54
N GLN A 34 11.11 -2.38 3.39
CA GLN A 34 11.54 -3.75 3.07
C GLN A 34 12.61 -4.27 4.03
N VAL A 35 13.58 -3.43 4.41
CA VAL A 35 14.58 -3.77 5.43
C VAL A 35 13.93 -4.04 6.79
N ALA A 36 12.88 -3.30 7.13
CA ALA A 36 12.06 -3.54 8.33
C ALA A 36 11.16 -4.79 8.23
N GLY A 37 11.20 -5.51 7.10
CA GLY A 37 10.49 -6.76 6.91
C GLY A 37 9.08 -6.64 6.34
N VAL A 38 8.65 -5.42 5.96
CA VAL A 38 7.36 -5.16 5.31
C VAL A 38 7.40 -5.63 3.86
N ALA A 39 6.40 -6.40 3.44
CA ALA A 39 6.23 -6.76 2.04
C ALA A 39 5.69 -5.56 1.25
N ILE A 40 6.36 -5.16 0.18
CA ILE A 40 5.87 -4.13 -0.74
C ILE A 40 5.24 -4.83 -1.94
N VAL A 41 3.99 -4.49 -2.26
CA VAL A 41 3.25 -5.07 -3.38
C VAL A 41 2.73 -3.96 -4.26
N ILE A 42 3.17 -3.94 -5.51
CA ILE A 42 2.69 -2.96 -6.49
C ILE A 42 1.42 -3.48 -7.17
N LEU A 43 0.39 -2.65 -7.17
CA LEU A 43 -0.93 -2.91 -7.74
C LEU A 43 -1.15 -2.00 -8.95
N GLY A 44 -1.36 -2.55 -10.12
CA GLY A 44 -1.68 -1.75 -11.32
C GLY A 44 -1.80 -2.62 -12.56
N SER A 45 -1.97 -1.99 -13.72
CA SER A 45 -1.98 -2.72 -14.99
C SER A 45 -0.68 -3.50 -15.19
N ALA A 46 -0.71 -4.57 -15.97
CA ALA A 46 0.39 -5.53 -16.03
C ALA A 46 1.75 -4.88 -16.34
N ASP A 47 1.76 -3.96 -17.31
CA ASP A 47 2.98 -3.29 -17.74
C ASP A 47 3.47 -2.24 -16.74
N VAL A 48 2.54 -1.51 -16.13
CA VAL A 48 2.83 -0.42 -15.17
C VAL A 48 3.30 -1.02 -13.84
N ALA A 49 2.54 -1.96 -13.28
CA ALA A 49 2.91 -2.64 -12.04
C ALA A 49 4.24 -3.38 -12.16
N ARG A 50 4.53 -4.01 -13.32
CA ARG A 50 5.82 -4.68 -13.54
C ARG A 50 6.97 -3.68 -13.61
N ARG A 51 6.83 -2.57 -14.34
CA ARG A 51 7.85 -1.52 -14.45
C ARG A 51 8.17 -0.91 -13.09
N ASP A 52 7.13 -0.60 -12.33
CA ASP A 52 7.25 0.04 -11.02
C ASP A 52 7.85 -0.92 -10.00
N ALA A 53 7.41 -2.18 -9.98
CA ALA A 53 8.03 -3.21 -9.14
C ALA A 53 9.52 -3.41 -9.44
N ILE A 54 9.93 -3.38 -10.71
CA ILE A 54 11.36 -3.42 -11.08
C ILE A 54 12.09 -2.20 -10.54
N THR A 55 11.52 -1.01 -10.68
CA THR A 55 12.11 0.23 -10.16
C THR A 55 12.29 0.15 -8.65
N VAL A 56 11.27 -0.30 -7.91
CA VAL A 56 11.32 -0.49 -6.45
C VAL A 56 12.34 -1.55 -6.08
N ALA A 57 12.37 -2.67 -6.80
CA ALA A 57 13.31 -3.75 -6.56
C ALA A 57 14.77 -3.30 -6.73
N LEU A 58 15.05 -2.47 -7.75
CA LEU A 58 16.38 -1.93 -8.01
C LEU A 58 16.83 -0.96 -6.92
N ALA A 59 15.96 -0.04 -6.50
CA ALA A 59 16.29 0.93 -5.46
C ALA A 59 16.49 0.26 -4.09
N ALA A 60 15.65 -0.72 -3.77
CA ALA A 60 15.69 -1.43 -2.50
C ALA A 60 16.69 -2.59 -2.47
N ARG A 61 17.27 -2.96 -3.63
CA ARG A 61 18.11 -4.15 -3.80
C ARG A 61 17.44 -5.42 -3.26
N SER A 62 16.14 -5.56 -3.50
CA SER A 62 15.28 -6.61 -2.95
C SER A 62 14.25 -7.07 -3.99
N ILE A 63 13.69 -8.27 -3.81
CA ILE A 63 12.58 -8.75 -4.63
C ILE A 63 11.29 -8.03 -4.18
N VAL A 64 10.64 -7.35 -5.12
CA VAL A 64 9.34 -6.71 -4.92
C VAL A 64 8.31 -7.45 -5.76
N PRO A 65 7.36 -8.18 -5.15
CA PRO A 65 6.26 -8.79 -5.88
C PRO A 65 5.42 -7.72 -6.60
N ALA A 66 5.21 -7.90 -7.90
CA ALA A 66 4.18 -7.17 -8.64
C ALA A 66 2.89 -8.00 -8.62
N ALA A 67 1.79 -7.42 -8.14
CA ALA A 67 0.47 -8.01 -8.29
C ALA A 67 -0.27 -7.26 -9.39
N VAL A 68 -0.46 -7.93 -10.52
CA VAL A 68 -1.18 -7.36 -11.64
C VAL A 68 -2.65 -7.21 -11.26
N LEU A 69 -3.07 -5.97 -11.17
CA LEU A 69 -4.44 -5.56 -10.92
C LEU A 69 -4.93 -4.90 -12.21
N ASP A 70 -5.77 -5.61 -12.95
CA ASP A 70 -6.49 -5.07 -14.12
C ASP A 70 -7.21 -3.76 -13.75
N GLN A 71 -6.66 -2.63 -14.17
CA GLN A 71 -7.16 -1.28 -13.84
C GLN A 71 -8.54 -1.00 -14.45
N ALA A 72 -8.93 -1.73 -15.49
CA ALA A 72 -10.28 -1.59 -16.07
C ALA A 72 -11.37 -2.13 -15.11
N LYS A 73 -10.98 -2.81 -14.03
CA LYS A 73 -11.89 -3.34 -13.03
C LYS A 73 -11.87 -2.47 -11.77
N PRO A 74 -13.03 -2.25 -11.14
CA PRO A 74 -13.10 -1.53 -9.88
C PRO A 74 -12.33 -2.24 -8.76
N TRP A 75 -12.00 -1.47 -7.72
CA TRP A 75 -11.49 -2.00 -6.46
C TRP A 75 -12.43 -3.10 -5.92
N SER A 76 -11.85 -4.18 -5.42
CA SER A 76 -12.63 -5.23 -4.76
C SER A 76 -11.80 -5.95 -3.70
N ALA A 77 -12.46 -6.34 -2.60
CA ALA A 77 -11.83 -7.08 -1.51
C ALA A 77 -11.14 -8.36 -1.99
N LYS A 78 -11.77 -9.08 -2.93
CA LYS A 78 -11.21 -10.31 -3.52
C LYS A 78 -9.81 -10.09 -4.10
N ARG A 79 -9.57 -8.95 -4.74
CA ARG A 79 -8.27 -8.62 -5.36
C ARG A 79 -7.21 -8.32 -4.31
N LEU A 80 -7.56 -7.53 -3.28
CA LEU A 80 -6.66 -7.21 -2.18
C LEU A 80 -6.30 -8.46 -1.38
N LEU A 81 -7.27 -9.34 -1.12
CA LEU A 81 -7.05 -10.63 -0.46
C LEU A 81 -6.14 -11.55 -1.28
N ALA A 82 -6.32 -11.60 -2.60
CA ALA A 82 -5.45 -12.38 -3.48
C ALA A 82 -4.01 -11.84 -3.49
N ALA A 83 -3.83 -10.51 -3.52
CA ALA A 83 -2.52 -9.87 -3.43
C ALA A 83 -1.85 -10.15 -2.06
N ALA A 84 -2.60 -10.06 -0.97
CA ALA A 84 -2.11 -10.40 0.37
C ALA A 84 -1.68 -11.86 0.47
N ALA A 85 -2.50 -12.79 -0.04
CA ALA A 85 -2.19 -14.21 -0.06
C ALA A 85 -0.91 -14.51 -0.87
N ALA A 86 -0.76 -13.90 -2.05
CA ALA A 86 0.44 -14.05 -2.88
C ALA A 86 1.70 -13.50 -2.19
N ALA A 87 1.56 -12.46 -1.36
CA ALA A 87 2.64 -11.87 -0.58
C ALA A 87 2.89 -12.57 0.77
N GLY A 88 2.07 -13.55 1.16
CA GLY A 88 2.13 -14.16 2.49
C GLY A 88 1.84 -13.17 3.62
N ALA A 89 0.99 -12.17 3.35
CA ALA A 89 0.72 -11.05 4.24
C ALA A 89 -0.60 -11.20 4.99
N ALA A 90 -0.65 -10.72 6.24
CA ALA A 90 -1.90 -10.57 6.99
C ALA A 90 -2.56 -9.24 6.64
N THR A 91 -3.81 -9.27 6.19
CA THR A 91 -4.55 -8.04 5.86
C THR A 91 -4.73 -7.14 7.08
N ALA A 92 -4.98 -7.71 8.26
CA ALA A 92 -5.20 -6.97 9.51
C ALA A 92 -4.03 -6.07 9.94
N THR A 93 -2.82 -6.28 9.41
CA THR A 93 -1.64 -5.41 9.66
C THR A 93 -1.11 -4.76 8.39
N SER A 94 -1.83 -4.90 7.28
CA SER A 94 -1.43 -4.38 5.98
C SER A 94 -2.22 -3.14 5.59
N TRP A 95 -1.60 -2.29 4.78
CA TRP A 95 -2.14 -0.99 4.40
C TRP A 95 -2.19 -0.85 2.88
N LEU A 96 -3.16 -0.08 2.40
CA LEU A 96 -3.26 0.34 1.01
C LEU A 96 -2.83 1.80 0.87
N VAL A 97 -2.04 2.12 -0.16
CA VAL A 97 -1.67 3.47 -0.57
C VAL A 97 -2.21 3.69 -1.98
N CYS A 98 -3.10 4.66 -2.16
CA CYS A 98 -3.77 4.91 -3.43
C CYS A 98 -4.13 6.39 -3.62
N GLY A 99 -4.44 6.78 -4.86
CA GLY A 99 -5.00 8.11 -5.17
C GLY A 99 -6.53 8.13 -5.14
N ASP A 100 -7.17 6.96 -5.19
CA ASP A 100 -8.62 6.82 -5.31
C ASP A 100 -9.30 6.49 -3.97
N ALA A 101 -10.13 7.40 -3.46
CA ALA A 101 -10.96 7.17 -2.28
C ALA A 101 -12.01 6.05 -2.48
N GLY A 102 -12.34 5.72 -3.73
CA GLY A 102 -13.20 4.58 -4.09
C GLY A 102 -12.62 3.21 -3.68
N ALA A 103 -11.34 3.15 -3.31
CA ALA A 103 -10.70 1.95 -2.79
C ALA A 103 -11.09 1.61 -1.34
N ILE A 104 -11.58 2.59 -0.57
CA ILE A 104 -11.84 2.44 0.88
C ILE A 104 -12.79 1.27 1.18
N PRO A 105 -13.98 1.15 0.55
CA PRO A 105 -14.91 0.05 0.86
C PRO A 105 -14.33 -1.34 0.55
N ALA A 106 -13.47 -1.43 -0.48
CA ALA A 106 -12.79 -2.67 -0.83
C ALA A 106 -11.70 -3.03 0.20
N ALA A 107 -10.94 -2.04 0.68
CA ALA A 107 -9.95 -2.20 1.73
C ALA A 107 -10.58 -2.62 3.07
N GLU A 108 -11.71 -2.00 3.43
CA GLU A 108 -12.51 -2.38 4.61
C GLU A 108 -12.99 -3.81 4.52
N SER A 109 -13.59 -4.17 3.38
CA SER A 109 -14.11 -5.51 3.14
C SER A 109 -13.00 -6.58 3.07
N ALA A 110 -11.75 -6.19 2.78
CA ALA A 110 -10.59 -7.06 2.85
C ALA A 110 -9.96 -7.16 4.26
N GLY A 111 -10.45 -6.36 5.21
CA GLY A 111 -9.92 -6.29 6.57
C GLY A 111 -8.52 -5.69 6.64
N LEU A 112 -8.22 -4.68 5.80
CA LEU A 112 -6.96 -3.94 5.91
C LEU A 112 -6.91 -3.10 7.18
N ALA A 113 -5.70 -2.86 7.70
CA ALA A 113 -5.48 -1.99 8.85
C ALA A 113 -5.83 -0.53 8.54
N GLY A 114 -5.56 -0.09 7.31
CA GLY A 114 -5.91 1.24 6.85
C GLY A 114 -5.61 1.53 5.39
N VAL A 115 -6.01 2.72 4.98
CA VAL A 115 -5.78 3.31 3.65
C VAL A 115 -5.09 4.66 3.83
N VAL A 116 -4.06 4.91 3.03
CA VAL A 116 -3.44 6.22 2.89
C VAL A 116 -3.73 6.76 1.50
N LEU A 117 -4.44 7.88 1.45
CA LEU A 117 -4.74 8.61 0.22
C LEU A 117 -3.62 9.59 -0.08
N ILE A 118 -3.04 9.52 -1.27
CA ILE A 118 -2.01 10.46 -1.70
C ILE A 118 -2.68 11.65 -2.39
N GLY A 119 -2.46 12.86 -1.86
CA GLY A 119 -2.95 14.11 -2.44
C GLY A 119 -4.46 14.34 -2.31
N VAL A 120 -5.22 13.37 -1.82
CA VAL A 120 -6.69 13.41 -1.70
C VAL A 120 -7.12 13.38 -0.23
N ASP A 121 -8.06 14.25 0.14
CA ASP A 121 -8.64 14.26 1.48
C ASP A 121 -9.54 13.04 1.72
N PRO A 122 -9.51 12.42 2.91
CA PRO A 122 -10.43 11.35 3.25
C PRO A 122 -11.87 11.84 3.14
N PRO A 123 -12.78 11.06 2.52
CA PRO A 123 -14.19 11.44 2.47
C PRO A 123 -14.75 11.53 3.90
N PRO A 124 -15.62 12.52 4.18
CA PRO A 124 -16.21 12.67 5.51
C PRO A 124 -17.07 11.45 5.85
N GLY A 125 -16.95 10.97 7.09
CA GLY A 125 -17.73 9.84 7.58
C GLY A 125 -16.95 8.95 8.54
N GLU A 126 -17.66 8.02 9.17
CA GLU A 126 -17.04 6.95 9.96
C GLU A 126 -16.66 5.80 9.03
N HIS A 127 -15.36 5.48 9.01
CA HIS A 127 -14.80 4.32 8.32
C HIS A 127 -14.52 3.21 9.33
N LEU A 128 -14.53 1.95 8.91
CA LEU A 128 -14.21 0.80 9.77
C LEU A 128 -12.70 0.56 9.91
N LEU A 129 -11.89 1.18 9.03
CA LEU A 129 -10.43 1.20 9.08
C LEU A 129 -9.87 2.62 9.28
N VAL A 130 -8.55 2.75 9.44
CA VAL A 130 -7.92 4.07 9.47
C VAL A 130 -7.80 4.61 8.05
N VAL A 131 -8.34 5.80 7.78
CA VAL A 131 -8.13 6.51 6.50
C VAL A 131 -7.33 7.78 6.78
N ASN A 132 -6.14 7.88 6.20
CA ASN A 132 -5.29 9.06 6.34
C ASN A 132 -4.93 9.64 4.98
N ARG A 133 -4.51 10.91 4.97
CA ARG A 133 -3.92 11.58 3.80
C ARG A 133 -2.43 11.72 3.96
N ALA A 134 -1.70 11.59 2.88
CA ALA A 134 -0.31 11.99 2.75
C ALA A 134 -0.14 12.84 1.48
N ASP A 135 0.79 13.79 1.47
CA ASP A 135 1.07 14.59 0.28
C ASP A 135 1.92 13.81 -0.74
N SER A 136 2.70 12.84 -0.27
CA SER A 136 3.60 12.03 -1.09
C SER A 136 3.84 10.64 -0.47
N LEU A 137 4.44 9.74 -1.25
CA LEU A 137 4.88 8.43 -0.74
C LEU A 137 5.93 8.56 0.38
N ALA A 138 6.73 9.64 0.36
CA ALA A 138 7.73 9.90 1.39
C ALA A 138 7.10 10.21 2.76
N ASP A 139 5.86 10.72 2.78
CA ASP A 139 5.12 11.08 3.99
C ASP A 139 4.31 9.91 4.57
N VAL A 140 4.06 8.85 3.78
CA VAL A 140 3.29 7.68 4.21
C VAL A 140 3.70 7.14 5.59
N PRO A 141 4.99 6.94 5.93
CA PRO A 141 5.36 6.40 7.25
C PRO A 141 4.87 7.24 8.43
N ARG A 142 4.65 8.54 8.24
CA ARG A 142 4.21 9.47 9.30
C ARG A 142 2.73 9.29 9.63
N VAL A 143 1.97 8.71 8.71
CA VAL A 143 0.51 8.56 8.81
C VAL A 143 0.07 7.10 8.91
N LEU A 144 1.00 6.14 8.89
CA LEU A 144 0.71 4.74 9.18
C LEU A 144 0.61 4.52 10.70
N ILE A 145 -0.48 5.01 11.30
CA ILE A 145 -0.73 4.91 12.74
C ILE A 145 -1.92 3.95 12.95
N PRO A 146 -1.72 2.76 13.54
CA PRO A 146 -2.81 1.83 13.83
C PRO A 146 -3.79 2.43 14.85
N ARG A 147 -5.06 2.01 14.81
CA ARG A 147 -6.06 2.43 15.81
C ARG A 147 -5.66 2.14 17.25
N ALA A 148 -4.92 1.04 17.46
CA ALA A 148 -4.46 0.63 18.78
C ALA A 148 -3.23 1.41 19.30
N GLY A 149 -2.66 2.31 18.48
CA GLY A 149 -1.35 2.92 18.75
C GLY A 149 -0.18 1.98 18.43
N GLY A 150 1.05 2.45 18.68
CA GLY A 150 2.28 1.68 18.43
C GLY A 150 2.84 1.80 17.00
N CYS A 151 3.92 1.06 16.71
CA CYS A 151 4.47 1.00 15.36
C CYS A 151 3.68 -0.02 14.53
N TRP A 152 3.09 0.39 13.40
CA TRP A 152 2.27 -0.47 12.54
C TRP A 152 2.97 -1.72 11.99
N HIS A 153 4.31 -1.71 11.94
CA HIS A 153 5.13 -2.82 11.48
C HIS A 153 5.71 -3.65 12.65
N GLU A 154 5.48 -3.27 13.91
CA GLU A 154 5.85 -4.10 15.05
C GLU A 154 4.94 -5.33 15.10
N ARG A 155 5.56 -6.49 15.30
CA ARG A 155 4.82 -7.73 15.47
C ARG A 155 4.09 -7.67 16.79
N VAL A 156 2.80 -7.98 16.76
CA VAL A 156 2.13 -8.48 17.96
C VAL A 156 2.56 -9.94 18.06
N ASP A 157 3.63 -10.19 18.80
CA ASP A 157 4.00 -11.57 19.16
C ASP A 157 2.86 -12.09 20.06
N SER A 158 2.00 -12.94 19.49
CA SER A 158 0.97 -13.69 20.20
C SER A 158 1.35 -15.15 20.38
#